data_AF-A0AA40AZS1-F1
#
_entry.id   AF-A0AA40AZS1-F1
#
_cell.length_a   1.000
_cell.length_b   1.000
_cell.length_c   1.000
_cell.angle_alpha   90.00
_cell.angle_beta   90.00
_cell.angle_gamma   90.00
#
_symmetry.space_group_name_H-M   'P 1'
#
loop_
_entity.id
_entity.type
_entity.pdbx_description
1 polymer ?
#
loop_
_entity_poly.entity_id
_entity_poly.type
_entity_poly.pdbx_seq_one_letter_code
_entity_poly.pdbx_strand_id
1 'polypeptide(L)'
;MDNPGPLTQATWPGAWARARSWLEAFGYVAPNVELTAQDMASALKSAQAFGNIPITGEYDEATKKLFAEERCGNRDVDAPVAGPAGPPTFVLNGVVRDHLDLRYALSDLSQHKSALECRETILYAFYAWSAVAPFTFTEDSSGAPVDILIRWGQNLQHLNCPSPFNPNTNAHTMQPAPGPNPQTSPSDATCRGQIHFSDDRVKDMSLDRMTAVAIHEIGHALGLSHSYILGSWMHSSANLDLHYDDIAGLRTLYNPLQPALQATRADLFQLLPNGLLYHRRAAPRNGWEIIDNNPRNTQLLTSATTLYCLHADPLHIYQYGGAPWQWRCITDFPDTRSAAATATRLYVRRQDVLTPVWRYSGAAREWAAVETDPPSLNALKVRDLAASGRDPNARVFLRCATGRVFLLNDRDGGAATLEDVYTPASESEQAVQIVFSDQSLYVRQKSGAIMHLVDVNVALAKREWREVDKDASNVDMACASGILFFRRSDKTLWQYLGHSHQDAAVPLTTYVKLVDSNVWNLSVAALDNGALFVVRSGGEVWQLVT
;
A
#
# COMPACT_ATOMS: atom_id res chain seq x y z
N MET A 1 -14.11 5.21 -53.28
CA MET A 1 -13.03 6.22 -53.25
C MET A 1 -13.28 6.94 -51.94
N ASP A 2 -12.50 6.79 -50.89
CA ASP A 2 -11.05 6.96 -50.85
C ASP A 2 -10.47 6.22 -49.65
N ASN A 3 -9.48 5.38 -49.87
CA ASN A 3 -8.50 5.07 -48.84
C ASN A 3 -7.40 6.11 -49.06
N PRO A 4 -7.38 7.25 -48.35
CA PRO A 4 -6.32 8.22 -48.54
C PRO A 4 -5.03 7.50 -48.15
N GLY A 5 -4.01 7.56 -48.99
CA GLY A 5 -2.70 6.99 -48.66
C GLY A 5 -2.18 7.52 -47.31
N PRO A 6 -1.05 6.97 -46.83
CA PRO A 6 -0.51 7.30 -45.51
C PRO A 6 -0.41 8.82 -45.29
N LEU A 7 -0.68 9.28 -44.07
CA LEU A 7 -0.56 10.69 -43.71
C LEU A 7 0.88 11.15 -43.98
N THR A 8 1.06 12.09 -44.90
CA THR A 8 2.38 12.69 -45.18
C THR A 8 2.32 14.21 -45.09
N GLN A 9 3.46 14.83 -44.79
CA GLN A 9 3.60 16.28 -44.80
C GLN A 9 3.27 16.90 -46.17
N ALA A 10 3.57 16.19 -47.25
CA ALA A 10 3.35 16.66 -48.62
C ALA A 10 1.87 16.62 -49.04
N THR A 11 1.14 15.57 -48.63
CA THR A 11 -0.26 15.37 -49.06
C THR A 11 -1.28 16.01 -48.12
N TRP A 12 -0.99 16.11 -46.82
CA TRP A 12 -1.93 16.63 -45.81
C TRP A 12 -1.23 17.50 -44.76
N PRO A 13 -0.62 18.64 -45.15
CA PRO A 13 0.26 19.43 -44.27
C PRO A 13 -0.41 19.91 -42.98
N GLY A 14 -1.69 20.29 -43.03
CA GLY A 14 -2.42 20.74 -41.84
C GLY A 14 -2.74 19.61 -40.85
N ALA A 15 -3.10 18.43 -41.34
CA ALA A 15 -3.34 17.26 -40.48
C ALA A 15 -2.03 16.73 -39.90
N TRP A 16 -0.96 16.70 -40.71
CA TRP A 16 0.39 16.36 -40.28
C TRP A 16 0.87 17.27 -39.14
N ALA A 17 0.73 18.59 -39.28
CA ALA A 17 1.16 19.55 -38.26
C ALA A 17 0.37 19.39 -36.95
N ARG A 18 -0.96 19.21 -37.01
CA ARG A 18 -1.80 18.98 -35.83
C ARG A 18 -1.44 17.66 -35.14
N ALA A 19 -1.27 16.59 -35.91
CA ALA A 19 -0.91 15.29 -35.36
C ALA A 19 0.47 15.35 -34.68
N ARG A 20 1.47 15.92 -35.36
CA ARG A 20 2.81 16.12 -34.82
C ARG A 20 2.80 16.90 -33.52
N SER A 21 2.12 18.06 -33.49
CA SER A 21 2.09 18.92 -32.30
C SER A 21 1.51 18.22 -31.08
N TRP A 22 0.44 17.44 -31.26
CA TRP A 22 -0.15 16.65 -30.18
C TRP A 22 0.78 15.52 -29.73
N LEU A 23 1.36 14.77 -30.68
CA LEU A 23 2.28 13.67 -30.38
C LEU A 23 3.56 14.15 -29.67
N GLU A 24 4.08 15.32 -30.03
CA GLU A 24 5.21 15.96 -29.34
C GLU A 24 4.85 16.37 -27.91
N ALA A 25 3.66 16.94 -27.72
CA ALA A 25 3.19 17.39 -26.41
C ALA A 25 3.07 16.25 -25.40
N PHE A 26 2.57 15.08 -25.84
CA PHE A 26 2.34 13.92 -24.97
C PHE A 26 3.48 12.89 -24.99
N GLY A 27 4.60 13.19 -25.65
CA GLY A 27 5.85 12.43 -25.56
C GLY A 27 6.03 11.32 -26.61
N TYR A 28 5.04 11.07 -27.47
CA TYR A 28 5.13 10.06 -28.55
C TYR A 28 6.17 10.41 -29.63
N VAL A 29 6.53 11.68 -29.74
CA VAL A 29 7.52 12.20 -30.68
C VAL A 29 8.48 13.14 -29.95
N ALA A 30 9.77 13.05 -30.29
CA ALA A 30 10.77 13.99 -29.80
C ALA A 30 10.66 15.35 -30.53
N PRO A 31 10.76 16.48 -29.81
CA PRO A 31 10.73 17.80 -30.46
C PRO A 31 11.94 17.97 -31.39
N ASN A 32 11.75 18.75 -32.46
CA ASN A 32 12.80 19.10 -33.44
C ASN A 32 13.41 17.92 -34.23
N VAL A 33 12.75 16.77 -34.27
CA VAL A 33 13.17 15.63 -35.10
C VAL A 33 12.39 15.61 -36.42
N GLU A 34 13.07 15.33 -37.54
CA GLU A 34 12.39 15.06 -38.81
C GLU A 34 11.68 13.70 -38.75
N LEU A 35 10.40 13.68 -39.08
CA LEU A 35 9.59 12.45 -39.06
C LEU A 35 9.30 11.99 -40.48
N THR A 36 9.53 10.71 -40.76
CA THR A 36 9.00 10.06 -41.95
C THR A 36 7.51 9.73 -41.77
N ALA A 37 6.82 9.42 -42.86
CA ALA A 37 5.43 8.96 -42.79
C ALA A 37 5.28 7.67 -41.94
N GLN A 38 6.31 6.83 -41.92
CA GLN A 38 6.35 5.61 -41.12
C GLN A 38 6.51 5.92 -39.62
N ASP A 39 7.32 6.92 -39.27
CA ASP A 39 7.49 7.35 -37.87
C ASP A 39 6.17 7.94 -37.34
N MET A 40 5.51 8.78 -38.14
CA MET A 40 4.20 9.34 -37.82
C MET A 40 3.16 8.24 -37.59
N ALA A 41 3.06 7.27 -38.50
CA ALA A 41 2.12 6.17 -38.37
C ALA A 41 2.41 5.33 -37.11
N SER A 42 3.69 5.13 -36.77
CA SER A 42 4.08 4.38 -35.57
C SER A 42 3.72 5.15 -34.28
N ALA A 43 3.97 6.45 -34.24
CA ALA A 43 3.58 7.30 -33.11
C ALA A 43 2.05 7.36 -32.92
N LEU A 44 1.30 7.43 -34.02
CA LEU A 44 -0.16 7.34 -33.99
C LEU A 44 -0.65 6.01 -33.41
N LYS A 45 -0.03 4.88 -33.78
CA LYS A 45 -0.38 3.56 -33.21
C LYS A 45 -0.16 3.53 -31.70
N SER A 46 0.94 4.10 -31.21
CA SER A 46 1.21 4.18 -29.77
C SER A 46 0.17 5.04 -29.03
N ALA A 47 -0.20 6.18 -29.59
CA ALA A 47 -1.25 7.04 -29.03
C ALA A 47 -2.63 6.35 -29.04
N GLN A 48 -2.98 5.65 -30.12
CA GLN A 48 -4.22 4.89 -30.26
C GLN A 48 -4.30 3.73 -29.26
N ALA A 49 -3.19 3.01 -29.07
CA ALA A 49 -3.09 1.94 -28.10
C ALA A 49 -3.31 2.47 -26.67
N PHE A 50 -2.68 3.60 -26.33
CA PHE A 50 -2.86 4.25 -25.03
C PHE A 50 -4.31 4.73 -24.81
N GLY A 51 -4.89 5.39 -25.82
CA GLY A 51 -6.29 5.85 -25.78
C GLY A 51 -7.33 4.73 -25.92
N ASN A 52 -6.89 3.47 -26.05
CA ASN A 52 -7.74 2.29 -26.24
C ASN A 52 -8.77 2.44 -27.39
N ILE A 53 -8.30 2.97 -28.53
CA ILE A 53 -9.06 3.09 -29.78
C ILE A 53 -8.47 2.16 -30.85
N PRO A 54 -9.16 1.89 -31.97
CA PRO A 54 -8.62 1.05 -33.04
C PRO A 54 -7.23 1.50 -33.51
N ILE A 55 -6.27 0.57 -33.50
CA ILE A 55 -4.84 0.83 -33.78
C ILE A 55 -4.59 0.82 -35.30
N THR A 56 -5.02 1.86 -35.99
CA THR A 56 -4.91 2.01 -37.45
C THR A 56 -3.55 2.58 -37.87
N GLY A 57 -2.92 3.40 -37.03
CA GLY A 57 -1.80 4.26 -37.40
C GLY A 57 -2.17 5.45 -38.27
N GLU A 58 -3.47 5.76 -38.35
CA GLU A 58 -4.01 6.82 -39.19
C GLU A 58 -4.61 7.94 -38.34
N TYR A 59 -4.56 9.17 -38.86
CA TYR A 59 -5.22 10.33 -38.25
C TYR A 59 -6.71 10.36 -38.64
N ASP A 60 -7.39 9.26 -38.34
CA ASP A 60 -8.81 9.01 -38.61
C ASP A 60 -9.74 9.72 -37.61
N GLU A 61 -11.06 9.55 -37.76
CA GLU A 61 -12.04 10.21 -36.88
C GLU A 61 -11.94 9.79 -35.42
N ALA A 62 -11.55 8.54 -35.12
CA ALA A 62 -11.35 8.10 -33.75
C ALA A 62 -10.12 8.78 -33.13
N THR A 63 -9.01 8.88 -33.88
CA THR A 63 -7.81 9.60 -33.47
C THR A 63 -8.07 11.09 -33.27
N LYS A 64 -8.83 11.73 -34.18
CA LYS A 64 -9.20 13.15 -34.04
C LYS A 64 -10.02 13.39 -32.78
N LYS A 65 -10.95 12.48 -32.47
CA LYS A 65 -11.75 12.55 -31.24
C LYS A 65 -10.85 12.42 -30.01
N LEU A 66 -9.96 11.44 -29.98
CA LEU A 66 -8.96 11.29 -28.90
C LEU A 66 -8.12 12.55 -28.71
N PHE A 67 -7.69 13.21 -29.80
CA PHE A 67 -6.85 14.40 -29.72
C PHE A 67 -7.62 15.65 -29.26
N ALA A 68 -8.95 15.63 -29.38
CA ALA A 68 -9.85 16.68 -28.95
C ALA A 68 -10.36 16.52 -27.51
N GLU A 69 -10.12 15.36 -26.87
CA GLU A 69 -10.57 15.10 -25.50
C GLU A 69 -9.87 16.00 -24.49
N GLU A 70 -10.63 16.46 -23.49
CA GLU A 70 -10.06 17.15 -22.34
C GLU A 70 -9.33 16.16 -21.43
N ARG A 71 -8.08 16.48 -21.06
CA ARG A 71 -7.19 15.54 -20.38
C ARG A 71 -6.14 16.26 -19.53
N CYS A 72 -5.40 15.48 -18.75
CA CYS A 72 -4.16 15.90 -18.11
C CYS A 72 -3.14 16.33 -19.16
N GLY A 73 -2.35 17.38 -18.85
CA GLY A 73 -1.31 17.94 -19.70
C GLY A 73 0.07 17.29 -19.54
N ASN A 74 0.23 16.34 -18.61
CA ASN A 74 1.46 15.57 -18.46
C ASN A 74 1.67 14.66 -19.68
N ARG A 75 2.93 14.29 -19.93
CA ARG A 75 3.28 13.34 -21.00
C ARG A 75 2.76 11.95 -20.66
N ASP A 76 2.34 11.20 -21.69
CA ASP A 76 1.91 9.80 -21.55
C ASP A 76 3.10 8.85 -21.48
N VAL A 77 4.22 9.25 -22.10
CA VAL A 77 5.46 8.50 -22.16
C VAL A 77 6.65 9.40 -21.84
N ASP A 78 7.47 8.98 -20.88
CA ASP A 78 8.63 9.76 -20.40
C ASP A 78 9.84 9.70 -21.35
N ALA A 79 9.87 8.75 -22.29
CA ALA A 79 10.88 8.66 -23.35
C ALA A 79 10.23 8.42 -24.72
N PRO A 80 10.69 9.11 -25.80
CA PRO A 80 10.25 8.81 -27.16
C PRO A 80 10.65 7.38 -27.50
N VAL A 81 9.68 6.50 -27.76
CA VAL A 81 9.98 5.12 -28.14
C VAL A 81 10.52 5.11 -29.57
N ALA A 82 11.81 4.82 -29.72
CA ALA A 82 12.37 4.43 -31.02
C ALA A 82 11.94 2.98 -31.31
N GLY A 83 10.75 2.79 -31.88
CA GLY A 83 10.24 1.48 -32.34
C GLY A 83 8.86 1.08 -31.77
N PRO A 84 8.32 -0.07 -32.20
CA PRO A 84 7.02 -0.55 -31.72
C PRO A 84 7.13 -0.97 -30.25
N ALA A 85 6.63 -0.12 -29.34
CA ALA A 85 6.47 -0.49 -27.94
C ALA A 85 5.44 -1.62 -27.82
N GLY A 86 5.74 -2.61 -26.96
CA GLY A 86 4.70 -3.46 -26.39
C GLY A 86 3.70 -2.64 -25.55
N PRO A 87 2.61 -3.25 -25.07
CA PRO A 87 1.65 -2.55 -24.24
C PRO A 87 2.37 -1.89 -23.06
N PRO A 88 2.17 -0.59 -22.84
CA PRO A 88 2.91 0.14 -21.82
C PRO A 88 2.57 -0.42 -20.43
N THR A 89 3.58 -0.55 -19.56
CA THR A 89 3.49 -1.00 -18.16
C THR A 89 3.61 0.19 -17.25
N PHE A 90 2.78 0.31 -16.20
CA PHE A 90 2.63 1.52 -15.37
C PHE A 90 4.00 2.15 -15.09
N VAL A 91 4.32 3.23 -15.79
CA VAL A 91 5.67 3.79 -15.80
C VAL A 91 5.79 4.64 -14.54
N LEU A 92 6.60 4.23 -13.57
CA LEU A 92 6.88 5.08 -12.43
C LEU A 92 7.88 6.16 -12.86
N ASN A 93 7.55 7.43 -12.59
CA ASN A 93 8.39 8.58 -12.95
C ASN A 93 9.75 8.59 -12.21
N GLY A 94 9.99 7.64 -11.30
CA GLY A 94 11.26 7.42 -10.59
C GLY A 94 11.61 8.46 -9.53
N VAL A 95 10.92 9.60 -9.52
CA VAL A 95 11.08 10.68 -8.53
C VAL A 95 9.93 10.62 -7.52
N VAL A 96 10.28 10.29 -6.28
CA VAL A 96 9.34 10.13 -5.15
C VAL A 96 9.54 11.21 -4.10
N ARG A 97 8.52 11.42 -3.26
CA ARG A 97 8.65 12.15 -2.00
C ARG A 97 9.56 11.38 -1.04
N ASP A 98 10.42 12.07 -0.30
CA ASP A 98 11.30 11.42 0.69
C ASP A 98 10.67 11.32 2.09
N HIS A 99 9.48 11.90 2.27
CA HIS A 99 8.69 11.88 3.49
C HIS A 99 7.19 11.76 3.17
N LEU A 100 6.41 11.39 4.20
CA LEU A 100 4.97 11.09 4.08
C LEU A 100 4.07 12.19 4.64
N ASP A 101 4.62 13.12 5.42
CA ASP A 101 3.88 14.24 6.02
C ASP A 101 4.01 15.49 5.15
N LEU A 102 3.14 15.62 4.15
CA LEU A 102 3.25 16.63 3.11
C LEU A 102 2.46 17.89 3.47
N ARG A 103 3.08 19.05 3.26
CA ARG A 103 2.42 20.35 3.38
C ARG A 103 1.97 20.84 2.01
N TYR A 104 0.80 21.45 1.95
CA TYR A 104 0.29 22.05 0.72
C TYR A 104 -0.22 23.47 0.92
N ALA A 105 -0.29 24.25 -0.17
CA ALA A 105 -0.92 25.56 -0.17
C ALA A 105 -1.73 25.76 -1.45
N LEU A 106 -2.78 26.58 -1.36
CA LEU A 106 -3.53 27.05 -2.52
C LEU A 106 -3.17 28.51 -2.79
N SER A 107 -2.89 28.84 -4.05
CA SER A 107 -2.74 30.23 -4.49
C SER A 107 -3.47 30.45 -5.80
N ASP A 108 -3.72 31.72 -6.15
CA ASP A 108 -4.34 32.09 -7.43
C ASP A 108 -5.59 31.26 -7.72
N LEU A 109 -6.55 31.26 -6.78
CA LEU A 109 -7.77 30.46 -6.88
C LEU A 109 -8.57 30.82 -8.14
N SER A 110 -9.39 29.88 -8.59
CA SER A 110 -10.27 30.05 -9.75
C SER A 110 -11.11 31.34 -9.65
N GLN A 111 -11.27 32.05 -10.76
CA GLN A 111 -12.23 33.18 -10.82
C GLN A 111 -13.68 32.71 -11.05
N HIS A 112 -13.86 31.44 -11.41
CA HIS A 112 -15.14 30.84 -11.80
C HIS A 112 -15.72 29.90 -10.74
N LYS A 113 -14.91 29.45 -9.79
CA LYS A 113 -15.34 28.67 -8.60
C LYS A 113 -15.07 29.47 -7.34
N SER A 114 -15.91 29.28 -6.33
CA SER A 114 -15.68 29.90 -5.02
C SER A 114 -14.42 29.32 -4.36
N ALA A 115 -13.84 30.09 -3.44
CA ALA A 115 -12.69 29.64 -2.67
C ALA A 115 -13.00 28.40 -1.80
N LEU A 116 -14.27 28.24 -1.38
CA LEU A 116 -14.73 27.07 -0.64
C LEU A 116 -14.75 25.83 -1.54
N GLU A 117 -15.35 25.92 -2.72
CA GLU A 117 -15.38 24.83 -3.69
C GLU A 117 -13.97 24.36 -4.07
N CYS A 118 -13.04 25.31 -4.28
CA CYS A 118 -11.64 24.97 -4.55
C CYS A 118 -11.01 24.20 -3.37
N ARG A 119 -11.16 24.71 -2.14
CA ARG A 119 -10.60 24.07 -0.94
C ARG A 119 -11.20 22.69 -0.68
N GLU A 120 -12.51 22.55 -0.72
CA GLU A 120 -13.19 21.27 -0.46
C GLU A 120 -12.82 20.22 -1.52
N THR A 121 -12.72 20.62 -2.78
CA THR A 121 -12.29 19.74 -3.88
C THR A 121 -10.89 19.18 -3.62
N ILE A 122 -9.95 20.05 -3.27
CA ILE A 122 -8.57 19.64 -2.98
C ILE A 122 -8.49 18.78 -1.71
N LEU A 123 -9.22 19.17 -0.66
CA LEU A 123 -9.25 18.43 0.60
C LEU A 123 -9.76 17.00 0.39
N TYR A 124 -10.84 16.84 -0.39
CA TYR A 124 -11.36 15.52 -0.73
C TYR A 124 -10.35 14.70 -1.53
N ALA A 125 -9.65 15.31 -2.48
CA ALA A 125 -8.64 14.64 -3.28
C ALA A 125 -7.44 14.17 -2.45
N PHE A 126 -6.99 14.95 -1.46
CA PHE A 126 -5.98 14.50 -0.49
C PHE A 126 -6.51 13.38 0.42
N TYR A 127 -7.76 13.47 0.84
CA TYR A 127 -8.40 12.41 1.64
C TYR A 127 -8.40 11.08 0.88
N ALA A 128 -8.77 11.11 -0.40
CA ALA A 128 -8.77 9.94 -1.28
C ALA A 128 -7.42 9.21 -1.31
N TRP A 129 -6.30 9.94 -1.42
CA TRP A 129 -4.96 9.33 -1.38
C TRP A 129 -4.53 8.87 0.00
N SER A 130 -4.83 9.62 1.07
CA SER A 130 -4.49 9.22 2.46
C SER A 130 -5.29 7.99 2.94
N ALA A 131 -6.42 7.68 2.29
CA ALA A 131 -7.19 6.47 2.57
C ALA A 131 -6.49 5.18 2.12
N VAL A 132 -5.59 5.27 1.12
CA VAL A 132 -4.95 4.09 0.49
C VAL A 132 -3.43 4.04 0.67
N ALA A 133 -2.83 5.09 1.23
CA ALA A 133 -1.40 5.21 1.48
C ALA A 133 -1.12 6.02 2.77
N PRO A 134 0.05 5.86 3.40
CA PRO A 134 0.34 6.43 4.73
C PRO A 134 0.65 7.94 4.72
N PHE A 135 0.17 8.69 3.73
CA PHE A 135 0.39 10.13 3.63
C PHE A 135 -0.48 10.91 4.61
N THR A 136 0.09 11.96 5.18
CA THR A 136 -0.68 13.04 5.81
C THR A 136 -0.52 14.31 4.99
N PHE A 137 -1.60 15.09 4.90
CA PHE A 137 -1.63 16.33 4.13
C PHE A 137 -2.08 17.48 5.02
N THR A 138 -1.29 18.55 5.09
CA THR A 138 -1.59 19.72 5.93
C THR A 138 -1.56 21.00 5.10
N GLU A 139 -2.68 21.75 5.09
CA GLU A 139 -2.71 23.08 4.48
C GLU A 139 -1.86 24.05 5.30
N ASP A 140 -0.95 24.77 4.64
CA ASP A 140 -0.21 25.88 5.22
C ASP A 140 -0.34 27.13 4.34
N SER A 141 -1.16 28.06 4.82
CA SER A 141 -1.42 29.34 4.17
C SER A 141 -0.53 30.49 4.67
N SER A 142 0.52 30.21 5.44
CA SER A 142 1.41 31.23 6.01
C SER A 142 2.37 31.87 5.00
N GLY A 143 2.45 31.33 3.78
CA GLY A 143 3.44 31.71 2.76
C GLY A 143 4.82 31.06 2.96
N ALA A 144 4.95 30.14 3.93
CA ALA A 144 6.14 29.30 4.04
C ALA A 144 6.25 28.31 2.87
N PRO A 145 7.46 27.83 2.52
CA PRO A 145 7.63 26.74 1.57
C PRO A 145 6.75 25.52 1.90
N VAL A 146 6.19 24.90 0.86
CA VAL A 146 5.32 23.72 0.95
C VAL A 146 5.73 22.69 -0.10
N ASP A 147 5.35 21.43 0.12
CA ASP A 147 5.69 20.32 -0.77
C ASP A 147 4.84 20.30 -2.05
N ILE A 148 3.58 20.74 -1.94
CA ILE A 148 2.62 20.81 -3.03
C ILE A 148 1.98 22.20 -3.06
N LEU A 149 2.28 22.98 -4.10
CA LEU A 149 1.59 24.25 -4.35
C LEU A 149 0.57 24.05 -5.46
N ILE A 150 -0.68 24.44 -5.23
CA ILE A 150 -1.79 24.24 -6.16
C ILE A 150 -2.32 25.60 -6.63
N ARG A 151 -2.43 25.78 -7.95
CA ARG A 151 -2.71 27.09 -8.57
C ARG A 151 -3.67 26.98 -9.75
N TRP A 152 -4.42 28.04 -10.04
CA TRP A 152 -5.25 28.16 -11.25
C TRP A 152 -4.65 29.19 -12.21
N GLY A 153 -4.42 28.76 -13.46
CA GLY A 153 -3.88 29.57 -14.54
C GLY A 153 -4.95 29.97 -15.55
N GLN A 154 -4.75 31.10 -16.23
CA GLN A 154 -5.69 31.69 -17.19
C GLN A 154 -5.03 31.91 -18.54
N ASN A 155 -5.82 31.96 -19.61
CA ASN A 155 -5.35 32.21 -20.98
C ASN A 155 -4.23 31.25 -21.40
N LEU A 156 -4.38 29.97 -21.06
CA LEU A 156 -3.37 28.92 -21.27
C LEU A 156 -2.01 29.16 -20.57
N GLN A 157 -1.95 30.05 -19.57
CA GLN A 157 -0.73 30.42 -18.86
C GLN A 157 -0.90 30.39 -17.34
N HIS A 158 0.21 30.24 -16.64
CA HIS A 158 0.30 30.40 -15.19
C HIS A 158 1.71 30.85 -14.80
N LEU A 159 1.72 31.85 -13.92
CA LEU A 159 2.87 32.63 -13.44
C LEU A 159 4.22 31.89 -13.42
N ASN A 160 5.12 32.29 -14.33
CA ASN A 160 6.52 31.84 -14.40
C ASN A 160 6.73 30.32 -14.58
N CYS A 161 5.70 29.58 -15.00
CA CYS A 161 5.86 28.19 -15.42
C CYS A 161 6.27 28.12 -16.91
N PRO A 162 7.29 27.33 -17.26
CA PRO A 162 7.76 27.21 -18.65
C PRO A 162 6.82 26.38 -19.55
N SER A 163 5.86 25.66 -18.95
CA SER A 163 4.99 24.72 -19.66
C SER A 163 3.58 25.30 -19.78
N PRO A 164 3.22 26.06 -20.84
CA PRO A 164 1.85 26.56 -21.01
C PRO A 164 0.85 25.40 -21.17
N PHE A 165 -0.43 25.67 -20.92
CA PHE A 165 -1.47 24.69 -21.18
C PHE A 165 -1.70 24.52 -22.69
N ASN A 166 -1.92 23.28 -23.12
CA ASN A 166 -2.54 23.06 -24.43
C ASN A 166 -4.04 23.39 -24.33
N PRO A 167 -4.72 23.71 -25.45
CA PRO A 167 -6.13 24.11 -25.43
C PRO A 167 -7.08 23.14 -24.70
N ASN A 168 -6.78 21.84 -24.71
CA ASN A 168 -7.59 20.77 -24.09
C ASN A 168 -7.01 20.26 -22.75
N THR A 169 -6.04 20.95 -22.17
CA THR A 169 -5.46 20.57 -20.88
C THR A 169 -6.32 21.08 -19.73
N ASN A 170 -6.81 20.16 -18.90
CA ASN A 170 -7.58 20.48 -17.70
C ASN A 170 -6.69 20.94 -16.55
N ALA A 171 -5.59 20.23 -16.36
CA ALA A 171 -4.55 20.53 -15.40
C ALA A 171 -3.27 19.80 -15.79
N HIS A 172 -2.17 20.12 -15.14
CA HIS A 172 -0.95 19.33 -15.18
C HIS A 172 -0.21 19.44 -13.86
N THR A 173 0.72 18.51 -13.65
CA THR A 173 1.53 18.47 -12.44
C THR A 173 2.99 18.30 -12.78
N MET A 174 3.81 19.21 -12.27
CA MET A 174 5.25 19.14 -12.46
C MET A 174 5.83 18.03 -11.60
N GLN A 175 6.90 17.38 -12.09
CA GLN A 175 7.56 16.29 -11.38
C GLN A 175 7.79 16.61 -9.90
N PRO A 176 7.58 15.64 -8.98
CA PRO A 176 7.82 15.84 -7.56
C PRO A 176 9.24 16.34 -7.27
N ALA A 177 9.41 17.08 -6.18
CA ALA A 177 10.72 17.38 -5.61
C ALA A 177 10.91 16.55 -4.33
N PRO A 178 12.14 16.08 -4.02
CA PRO A 178 12.41 15.38 -2.77
C PRO A 178 12.00 16.20 -1.53
N GLY A 179 12.16 17.53 -1.56
CA GLY A 179 11.77 18.42 -0.47
C GLY A 179 10.88 19.62 -0.89
N PRO A 180 10.58 20.53 0.06
CA PRO A 180 9.66 21.64 -0.14
C PRO A 180 10.10 22.60 -1.25
N ASN A 181 9.14 23.15 -1.98
CA ASN A 181 9.41 24.06 -3.08
C ASN A 181 9.47 25.53 -2.57
N PRO A 182 10.54 26.30 -2.85
CA PRO A 182 10.54 27.74 -2.61
C PRO A 182 9.47 28.42 -3.48
N GLN A 183 8.47 29.02 -2.84
CA GLN A 183 7.31 29.66 -3.50
C GLN A 183 7.67 30.81 -4.47
N THR A 184 8.93 31.27 -4.56
CA THR A 184 9.30 32.57 -5.16
C THR A 184 10.58 32.58 -6.01
N SER A 185 10.77 31.68 -6.98
CA SER A 185 11.84 31.89 -7.96
C SER A 185 11.39 31.60 -9.40
N PRO A 186 11.96 32.20 -10.45
CA PRO A 186 11.39 32.24 -11.80
C PRO A 186 12.14 31.38 -12.84
N SER A 187 12.82 30.30 -12.45
CA SER A 187 13.50 29.38 -13.40
C SER A 187 12.99 27.94 -13.24
N ASP A 188 13.11 27.09 -14.26
CA ASP A 188 12.59 25.70 -14.36
C ASP A 188 12.69 24.82 -13.09
N ALA A 189 13.61 25.11 -12.18
CA ALA A 189 13.73 24.47 -10.88
C ALA A 189 12.58 24.76 -9.89
N THR A 190 11.69 25.71 -10.19
CA THR A 190 10.80 26.37 -9.22
C THR A 190 9.33 25.96 -9.35
N CYS A 191 8.96 25.25 -10.43
CA CYS A 191 7.62 24.70 -10.57
C CYS A 191 7.52 23.23 -10.13
N ARG A 192 8.61 22.58 -9.69
CA ARG A 192 8.59 21.16 -9.27
C ARG A 192 7.61 20.93 -8.12
N GLY A 193 6.85 19.84 -8.19
CA GLY A 193 5.81 19.51 -7.21
C GLY A 193 4.61 20.46 -7.19
N GLN A 194 4.49 21.41 -8.14
CA GLN A 194 3.30 22.25 -8.28
C GLN A 194 2.25 21.57 -9.16
N ILE A 195 0.98 21.77 -8.78
CA ILE A 195 -0.20 21.34 -9.52
C ILE A 195 -0.88 22.59 -10.09
N HIS A 196 -1.11 22.58 -11.39
CA HIS A 196 -1.64 23.72 -12.10
C HIS A 196 -2.95 23.36 -12.82
N PHE A 197 -4.05 23.97 -12.40
CA PHE A 197 -5.35 23.86 -13.04
C PHE A 197 -5.53 24.92 -14.12
N SER A 198 -6.15 24.57 -15.24
CA SER A 198 -6.61 25.53 -16.23
C SER A 198 -7.95 26.13 -15.81
N ASP A 199 -7.94 27.38 -15.36
CA ASP A 199 -9.14 28.12 -14.98
C ASP A 199 -10.11 28.26 -16.17
N ASP A 200 -9.56 28.36 -17.38
CA ASP A 200 -10.31 28.42 -18.64
C ASP A 200 -11.16 27.15 -18.88
N ARG A 201 -10.73 26.00 -18.35
CA ARG A 201 -11.48 24.73 -18.41
C ARG A 201 -12.35 24.54 -17.17
N VAL A 202 -11.83 24.85 -15.99
CA VAL A 202 -12.55 24.71 -14.70
C VAL A 202 -13.89 25.46 -14.70
N LYS A 203 -13.98 26.57 -15.45
CA LYS A 203 -15.22 27.35 -15.59
C LYS A 203 -16.46 26.51 -15.95
N ASP A 204 -16.29 25.52 -16.83
CA ASP A 204 -17.39 24.70 -17.38
C ASP A 204 -17.48 23.31 -16.68
N MET A 205 -16.58 23.01 -15.74
CA MET A 205 -16.56 21.73 -15.04
C MET A 205 -17.55 21.68 -13.88
N SER A 206 -18.22 20.54 -13.70
CA SER A 206 -18.86 20.18 -12.43
C SER A 206 -17.81 20.00 -11.32
N LEU A 207 -18.22 20.11 -10.05
CA LEU A 207 -17.32 19.84 -8.91
C LEU A 207 -16.77 18.41 -8.94
N ASP A 208 -17.59 17.40 -9.18
CA ASP A 208 -17.18 16.01 -9.32
C ASP A 208 -16.06 15.82 -10.36
N ARG A 209 -16.21 16.47 -11.52
CA ARG A 209 -15.18 16.49 -12.56
C ARG A 209 -13.89 17.15 -12.10
N MET A 210 -13.99 18.31 -11.43
CA MET A 210 -12.84 19.01 -10.87
C MET A 210 -12.14 18.16 -9.79
N THR A 211 -12.90 17.42 -8.99
CA THR A 211 -12.40 16.46 -7.99
C THR A 211 -11.66 15.29 -8.66
N ALA A 212 -12.19 14.73 -9.74
CA ALA A 212 -11.50 13.68 -10.50
C ALA A 212 -10.13 14.16 -11.01
N VAL A 213 -10.10 15.37 -11.58
CA VAL A 213 -8.85 16.00 -12.04
C VAL A 213 -7.90 16.23 -10.85
N ALA A 214 -8.39 16.74 -9.71
CA ALA A 214 -7.57 16.94 -8.54
C ALA A 214 -6.95 15.64 -7.98
N ILE A 215 -7.73 14.56 -7.92
CA ILE A 215 -7.24 13.24 -7.50
C ILE A 215 -6.12 12.79 -8.45
N HIS A 216 -6.34 12.88 -9.76
CA HIS A 216 -5.34 12.53 -10.79
C HIS A 216 -4.04 13.32 -10.63
N GLU A 217 -4.12 14.64 -10.56
CA GLU A 217 -2.96 15.52 -10.46
C GLU A 217 -2.18 15.32 -9.15
N ILE A 218 -2.87 15.07 -8.04
CA ILE A 218 -2.19 14.73 -6.78
C ILE A 218 -1.43 13.40 -6.93
N GLY A 219 -1.95 12.42 -7.68
CA GLY A 219 -1.22 11.20 -7.97
C GLY A 219 0.12 11.46 -8.67
N HIS A 220 0.17 12.39 -9.63
CA HIS A 220 1.42 12.87 -10.21
C HIS A 220 2.32 13.60 -9.20
N ALA A 221 1.75 14.39 -8.29
CA ALA A 221 2.50 15.05 -7.23
C ALA A 221 3.09 14.06 -6.21
N LEU A 222 2.55 12.84 -6.17
CA LEU A 222 3.06 11.68 -5.46
C LEU A 222 3.95 10.80 -6.37
N GLY A 223 4.23 11.16 -7.62
CA GLY A 223 5.19 10.44 -8.47
C GLY A 223 4.61 9.30 -9.31
N LEU A 224 3.29 9.17 -9.37
CA LEU A 224 2.61 8.28 -10.32
C LEU A 224 2.65 8.89 -11.73
N SER A 225 2.67 8.05 -12.76
CA SER A 225 2.43 8.48 -14.15
C SER A 225 1.08 7.98 -14.63
N HIS A 226 0.74 8.26 -15.89
CA HIS A 226 -0.55 7.84 -16.41
C HIS A 226 -0.70 6.31 -16.44
N SER A 227 -1.89 5.86 -16.04
CA SER A 227 -2.37 4.50 -16.28
C SER A 227 -3.03 4.39 -17.65
N TYR A 228 -2.92 3.21 -18.26
CA TYR A 228 -3.59 2.85 -19.53
C TYR A 228 -5.00 2.32 -19.31
N ILE A 229 -5.41 2.14 -18.04
CA ILE A 229 -6.68 1.51 -17.71
C ILE A 229 -7.77 2.57 -17.72
N LEU A 230 -8.67 2.48 -18.70
CA LEU A 230 -9.90 3.27 -18.78
C LEU A 230 -10.71 3.07 -17.49
N GLY A 231 -10.64 4.01 -16.56
CA GLY A 231 -11.28 3.89 -15.24
C GLY A 231 -10.36 4.21 -14.07
N SER A 232 -9.03 4.14 -14.24
CA SER A 232 -8.06 4.52 -13.21
C SER A 232 -8.10 6.01 -12.89
N TRP A 233 -7.86 6.37 -11.63
CA TRP A 233 -7.62 7.75 -11.21
C TRP A 233 -6.49 8.37 -12.03
N MET A 234 -5.43 7.60 -12.30
CA MET A 234 -4.29 7.99 -13.12
C MET A 234 -4.49 7.84 -14.63
N HIS A 235 -5.66 7.46 -15.15
CA HIS A 235 -5.90 7.57 -16.60
C HIS A 235 -5.89 9.03 -17.04
N SER A 236 -5.31 9.36 -18.21
CA SER A 236 -5.09 10.76 -18.65
C SER A 236 -6.37 11.59 -18.72
N SER A 237 -7.52 10.95 -18.94
CA SER A 237 -8.82 11.63 -18.99
C SER A 237 -9.41 11.88 -17.60
N ALA A 238 -8.78 11.44 -16.51
CA ALA A 238 -9.23 11.47 -15.11
C ALA A 238 -10.61 10.83 -14.85
N ASN A 239 -10.71 9.98 -13.84
CA ASN A 239 -11.98 9.36 -13.43
C ASN A 239 -12.12 9.38 -11.89
N LEU A 240 -13.33 9.17 -11.37
CA LEU A 240 -13.60 9.13 -9.93
C LEU A 240 -13.46 7.72 -9.34
N ASP A 241 -13.43 6.69 -10.18
CA ASP A 241 -13.33 5.31 -9.72
C ASP A 241 -11.90 4.96 -9.33
N LEU A 242 -11.69 4.63 -8.05
CA LEU A 242 -10.40 4.13 -7.58
C LEU A 242 -10.11 2.80 -8.26
N HIS A 243 -9.08 2.74 -9.09
CA HIS A 243 -8.64 1.49 -9.69
C HIS A 243 -7.48 0.90 -8.91
N TYR A 244 -7.34 -0.42 -9.00
CA TYR A 244 -6.24 -1.11 -8.35
C TYR A 244 -4.86 -0.58 -8.82
N ASP A 245 -4.73 -0.27 -10.10
CA ASP A 245 -3.47 0.20 -10.71
C ASP A 245 -2.93 1.46 -10.00
N ASP A 246 -3.83 2.32 -9.51
CA ASP A 246 -3.49 3.51 -8.71
C ASP A 246 -2.85 3.13 -7.37
N ILE A 247 -3.46 2.16 -6.67
CA ILE A 247 -2.97 1.62 -5.39
C ILE A 247 -1.63 0.89 -5.59
N ALA A 248 -1.53 0.11 -6.66
CA ALA A 248 -0.33 -0.63 -7.07
C ALA A 248 0.87 0.29 -7.22
N GLY A 249 0.68 1.33 -8.04
CA GLY A 249 1.70 2.31 -8.36
C GLY A 249 2.19 3.00 -7.10
N LEU A 250 1.25 3.48 -6.27
CA LEU A 250 1.60 4.23 -5.08
C LEU A 250 2.32 3.38 -4.03
N ARG A 251 1.92 2.12 -3.87
CA ARG A 251 2.62 1.17 -2.99
C ARG A 251 4.04 0.89 -3.46
N THR A 252 4.23 0.70 -4.76
CA THR A 252 5.58 0.49 -5.31
C THR A 252 6.52 1.64 -4.95
N LEU A 253 6.00 2.87 -4.85
CA LEU A 253 6.76 4.05 -4.49
C LEU A 253 6.97 4.24 -2.98
N TYR A 254 5.93 4.06 -2.16
CA TYR A 254 5.94 4.53 -0.76
C TYR A 254 5.67 3.49 0.31
N ASN A 255 5.19 2.32 -0.08
CA ASN A 255 4.90 1.25 0.85
C ASN A 255 4.97 -0.09 0.13
N PRO A 256 6.15 -0.49 -0.41
CA PRO A 256 6.28 -1.76 -1.08
C PRO A 256 6.02 -2.81 0.00
N LEU A 257 4.86 -3.47 -0.09
CA LEU A 257 4.52 -4.59 0.77
C LEU A 257 5.71 -5.53 0.77
N GLN A 258 6.32 -5.76 1.93
CA GLN A 258 7.46 -6.67 1.98
C GLN A 258 6.96 -8.08 1.67
N PRO A 259 7.72 -8.88 0.90
CA PRO A 259 7.44 -10.28 0.75
C PRO A 259 7.13 -10.94 2.11
N ALA A 260 5.92 -11.46 2.26
CA ALA A 260 5.46 -12.08 3.49
C ALA A 260 5.34 -13.60 3.30
N LEU A 261 5.70 -14.34 4.34
CA LEU A 261 5.58 -15.80 4.38
C LEU A 261 4.72 -16.21 5.54
N GLN A 262 3.73 -17.05 5.27
CA GLN A 262 2.87 -17.66 6.28
C GLN A 262 2.86 -19.17 6.10
N ALA A 263 2.60 -19.87 7.20
CA ALA A 263 2.61 -21.33 7.22
C ALA A 263 1.40 -21.87 7.99
N THR A 264 0.70 -22.82 7.38
CA THR A 264 -0.17 -23.73 8.12
C THR A 264 0.69 -24.85 8.73
N ARG A 265 0.07 -25.89 9.31
CA ARG A 265 0.82 -27.06 9.81
C ARG A 265 1.67 -27.74 8.73
N ALA A 266 1.21 -27.73 7.48
CA ALA A 266 1.79 -28.50 6.39
C ALA A 266 2.22 -27.65 5.18
N ASP A 267 1.52 -26.55 4.92
CA ASP A 267 1.71 -25.77 3.70
C ASP A 267 2.30 -24.38 3.96
N LEU A 268 3.04 -23.86 2.96
CA LEU A 268 3.61 -22.51 2.94
C LEU A 268 2.86 -21.62 1.96
N PHE A 269 2.74 -20.35 2.32
CA PHE A 269 2.10 -19.32 1.50
C PHE A 269 2.98 -18.08 1.46
N GLN A 270 3.26 -17.59 0.26
CA GLN A 270 4.07 -16.41 0.05
C GLN A 270 3.23 -15.32 -0.62
N LEU A 271 3.26 -14.12 -0.04
CA LEU A 271 2.71 -12.90 -0.63
C LEU A 271 3.86 -12.02 -1.10
N LEU A 272 3.82 -11.62 -2.36
CA LEU A 272 4.77 -10.66 -2.94
C LEU A 272 4.22 -9.22 -2.89
N PRO A 273 5.09 -8.19 -3.02
CA PRO A 273 4.69 -6.79 -2.95
C PRO A 273 3.56 -6.39 -3.91
N ASN A 274 3.52 -7.03 -5.08
CA ASN A 274 2.53 -6.80 -6.12
C ASN A 274 1.23 -7.59 -5.90
N GLY A 275 1.08 -8.25 -4.74
CA GLY A 275 -0.08 -9.04 -4.35
C GLY A 275 -0.20 -10.43 -5.00
N LEU A 276 0.82 -10.89 -5.74
CA LEU A 276 0.92 -12.29 -6.14
C LEU A 276 1.01 -13.19 -4.90
N LEU A 277 0.15 -14.20 -4.87
CA LEU A 277 0.14 -15.23 -3.83
C LEU A 277 0.58 -16.56 -4.40
N TYR A 278 1.59 -17.15 -3.76
CA TYR A 278 2.05 -18.50 -4.04
C TYR A 278 1.70 -19.44 -2.89
N HIS A 279 1.41 -20.69 -3.23
CA HIS A 279 1.20 -21.80 -2.29
C HIS A 279 2.22 -22.87 -2.61
N ARG A 280 2.92 -23.35 -1.57
CA ARG A 280 3.73 -24.56 -1.64
C ARG A 280 3.13 -25.61 -0.72
N ARG A 281 2.64 -26.68 -1.34
CA ARG A 281 2.04 -27.81 -0.64
C ARG A 281 3.09 -28.71 -0.01
N ALA A 282 2.71 -29.39 1.06
CA ALA A 282 3.49 -30.51 1.58
C ALA A 282 3.67 -31.62 0.52
N ALA A 283 4.73 -32.41 0.70
CA ALA A 283 5.02 -33.57 -0.14
C ALA A 283 3.79 -34.49 -0.29
N PRO A 284 3.56 -35.09 -1.48
CA PRO A 284 4.52 -35.24 -2.58
C PRO A 284 4.46 -34.13 -3.66
N ARG A 285 3.56 -33.15 -3.55
CA ARG A 285 3.48 -32.04 -4.52
C ARG A 285 4.49 -30.95 -4.17
N ASN A 286 5.77 -31.26 -4.38
CA ASN A 286 6.85 -30.32 -4.11
C ASN A 286 6.93 -29.27 -5.23
N GLY A 287 6.27 -28.13 -5.04
CA GLY A 287 6.33 -27.00 -5.99
C GLY A 287 5.56 -25.79 -5.48
N TRP A 288 5.97 -24.60 -5.92
CA TRP A 288 5.21 -23.36 -5.74
C TRP A 288 4.21 -23.23 -6.87
N GLU A 289 2.93 -23.00 -6.54
CA GLU A 289 1.87 -22.67 -7.50
C GLU A 289 1.33 -21.27 -7.20
N ILE A 290 1.03 -20.49 -8.24
CA ILE A 290 0.31 -19.23 -8.08
C ILE A 290 -1.14 -19.57 -7.75
N ILE A 291 -1.63 -19.08 -6.63
CA ILE A 291 -3.01 -19.29 -6.17
C ILE A 291 -3.87 -18.05 -6.28
N ASP A 292 -3.24 -16.88 -6.38
CA ASP A 292 -3.90 -15.62 -6.60
C ASP A 292 -2.92 -14.61 -7.20
N ASN A 293 -3.44 -13.68 -7.98
CA ASN A 293 -2.73 -12.52 -8.47
C ASN A 293 -3.48 -11.24 -8.14
N ASN A 294 -4.55 -11.33 -7.33
CA ASN A 294 -5.32 -10.19 -6.92
C ASN A 294 -4.41 -9.26 -6.14
N PRO A 295 -4.13 -8.10 -6.70
CA PRO A 295 -3.02 -7.36 -6.17
C PRO A 295 -3.46 -6.44 -5.01
N ARG A 296 -4.75 -6.53 -4.65
CA ARG A 296 -5.30 -6.08 -3.37
C ARG A 296 -4.87 -6.97 -2.20
N ASN A 297 -4.27 -8.14 -2.42
CA ASN A 297 -3.74 -8.99 -1.36
C ASN A 297 -2.66 -8.24 -0.55
N THR A 298 -2.96 -7.89 0.71
CA THR A 298 -2.04 -7.07 1.53
C THR A 298 -1.48 -7.77 2.74
N GLN A 299 -2.22 -8.73 3.28
CA GLN A 299 -1.80 -9.45 4.47
C GLN A 299 -2.29 -10.88 4.40
N LEU A 300 -1.43 -11.80 4.79
CA LEU A 300 -1.76 -13.20 4.97
C LEU A 300 -1.93 -13.49 6.45
N LEU A 301 -2.89 -14.35 6.76
CA LEU A 301 -3.13 -14.89 8.08
C LEU A 301 -3.42 -16.38 7.94
N THR A 302 -2.88 -17.21 8.82
CA THR A 302 -3.09 -18.66 8.78
C THR A 302 -3.64 -19.17 10.10
N SER A 303 -4.58 -20.10 9.99
CA SER A 303 -4.92 -21.03 11.08
C SER A 303 -4.05 -22.30 10.94
N ALA A 304 -4.39 -23.35 11.69
CA ALA A 304 -3.71 -24.64 11.56
C ALA A 304 -3.81 -25.23 10.13
N THR A 305 -4.89 -24.98 9.40
CA THR A 305 -5.15 -25.62 8.09
C THR A 305 -5.60 -24.66 6.99
N THR A 306 -6.02 -23.45 7.34
CA THR A 306 -6.67 -22.53 6.41
C THR A 306 -5.86 -21.24 6.29
N LEU A 307 -5.69 -20.77 5.05
CA LEU A 307 -5.18 -19.45 4.70
C LEU A 307 -6.33 -18.45 4.61
N TYR A 308 -6.09 -17.26 5.14
CA TYR A 308 -6.91 -16.07 4.96
C TYR A 308 -6.05 -14.96 4.35
N CYS A 309 -6.65 -14.18 3.46
CA CYS A 309 -6.03 -12.98 2.90
C CYS A 309 -6.90 -11.75 3.19
N LEU A 310 -6.27 -10.66 3.63
CA LEU A 310 -6.91 -9.36 3.76
C LEU A 310 -6.67 -8.57 2.47
N HIS A 311 -7.74 -7.98 1.95
CA HIS A 311 -7.69 -7.10 0.79
C HIS A 311 -7.58 -5.63 1.20
N ALA A 312 -6.88 -4.85 0.38
CA ALA A 312 -6.71 -3.40 0.51
C ALA A 312 -7.99 -2.55 0.42
N ASP A 313 -9.02 -3.07 -0.25
CA ASP A 313 -10.21 -2.32 -0.67
C ASP A 313 -11.46 -2.94 -0.05
N PRO A 314 -12.40 -2.11 0.43
CA PRO A 314 -12.74 -2.00 1.86
C PRO A 314 -12.36 -3.26 2.65
N LEU A 315 -11.56 -3.13 3.72
CA LEU A 315 -10.81 -4.21 4.40
C LEU A 315 -11.61 -5.51 4.63
N HIS A 316 -11.75 -6.32 3.57
CA HIS A 316 -12.45 -7.57 3.54
C HIS A 316 -11.44 -8.70 3.74
N ILE A 317 -11.90 -9.79 4.37
CA ILE A 317 -11.15 -11.02 4.51
C ILE A 317 -11.71 -12.07 3.57
N TYR A 318 -10.80 -12.72 2.86
CA TYR A 318 -11.07 -13.85 1.99
C TYR A 318 -10.46 -15.12 2.59
N GLN A 319 -11.26 -16.18 2.63
CA GLN A 319 -10.83 -17.51 3.01
C GLN A 319 -10.45 -18.30 1.77
N TYR A 320 -9.26 -18.91 1.78
CA TYR A 320 -8.79 -19.77 0.69
C TYR A 320 -9.51 -21.13 0.71
N GLY A 321 -10.02 -21.53 -0.45
CA GLY A 321 -10.76 -22.80 -0.65
C GLY A 321 -9.85 -24.02 -0.83
N GLY A 322 -8.53 -23.84 -0.93
CA GLY A 322 -7.57 -24.94 -1.05
C GLY A 322 -7.16 -25.29 -2.48
N ALA A 323 -7.69 -24.58 -3.49
CA ALA A 323 -7.26 -24.66 -4.88
C ALA A 323 -7.08 -23.24 -5.49
N PRO A 324 -6.24 -23.07 -6.51
CA PRO A 324 -6.00 -21.76 -7.12
C PRO A 324 -7.29 -21.02 -7.47
N TRP A 325 -7.30 -19.72 -7.20
CA TRP A 325 -8.43 -18.80 -7.47
C TRP A 325 -9.71 -19.08 -6.67
N GLN A 326 -9.72 -20.09 -5.81
CA GLN A 326 -10.87 -20.37 -4.94
C GLN A 326 -10.78 -19.55 -3.68
N TRP A 327 -11.50 -18.43 -3.68
CA TRP A 327 -11.59 -17.53 -2.54
C TRP A 327 -13.05 -17.27 -2.20
N ARG A 328 -13.35 -17.29 -0.90
CA ARG A 328 -14.66 -16.92 -0.38
C ARG A 328 -14.51 -15.69 0.49
N CYS A 329 -15.15 -14.58 0.11
CA CYS A 329 -15.24 -13.41 0.99
C CYS A 329 -16.07 -13.79 2.22
N ILE A 330 -15.48 -13.68 3.41
CA ILE A 330 -16.11 -14.06 4.67
C ILE A 330 -16.59 -12.86 5.48
N THR A 331 -16.22 -11.64 5.10
CA THR A 331 -16.65 -10.37 5.70
C THR A 331 -17.61 -9.62 4.78
N ASP A 332 -18.52 -8.84 5.35
CA ASP A 332 -19.43 -7.93 4.63
C ASP A 332 -19.37 -6.49 5.15
N PHE A 333 -18.36 -6.17 5.97
CA PHE A 333 -18.16 -4.86 6.56
C PHE A 333 -16.78 -4.26 6.19
N PRO A 334 -16.69 -2.93 5.93
CA PRO A 334 -15.51 -2.31 5.32
C PRO A 334 -14.36 -1.88 6.27
N ASP A 335 -14.31 -2.31 7.54
CA ASP A 335 -13.49 -1.66 8.58
C ASP A 335 -12.56 -2.58 9.40
N THR A 336 -12.16 -3.73 8.85
CA THR A 336 -11.24 -4.67 9.53
C THR A 336 -9.84 -4.09 9.69
N ARG A 337 -9.40 -3.77 10.91
CA ARG A 337 -8.08 -3.18 11.19
C ARG A 337 -6.99 -4.17 11.56
N SER A 338 -7.36 -5.24 12.24
CA SER A 338 -6.43 -6.34 12.55
C SER A 338 -7.20 -7.63 12.65
N ALA A 339 -6.53 -8.73 12.36
CA ALA A 339 -7.11 -10.06 12.41
C ALA A 339 -6.11 -11.03 13.04
N ALA A 340 -6.63 -12.00 13.79
CA ALA A 340 -5.84 -13.06 14.38
C ALA A 340 -6.58 -14.39 14.25
N ALA A 341 -5.87 -15.42 13.78
CA ALA A 341 -6.41 -16.75 13.61
C ALA A 341 -5.82 -17.68 14.65
N THR A 342 -6.68 -18.44 15.31
CA THR A 342 -6.29 -19.59 16.11
C THR A 342 -6.28 -20.84 15.23
N ALA A 343 -6.00 -22.01 15.83
CA ALA A 343 -6.12 -23.28 15.15
C ALA A 343 -7.53 -23.52 14.55
N THR A 344 -8.59 -22.98 15.16
CA THR A 344 -10.00 -23.30 14.84
C THR A 344 -10.90 -22.09 14.61
N ARG A 345 -10.46 -20.88 14.96
CA ARG A 345 -11.30 -19.67 14.94
C ARG A 345 -10.55 -18.49 14.34
N LEU A 346 -11.30 -17.53 13.81
CA LEU A 346 -10.79 -16.26 13.31
C LEU A 346 -11.42 -15.12 14.10
N TYR A 347 -10.60 -14.17 14.53
CA TYR A 347 -11.01 -12.97 15.24
C TYR A 347 -10.59 -11.75 14.44
N VAL A 348 -11.42 -10.72 14.46
CA VAL A 348 -11.15 -9.44 13.81
C VAL A 348 -11.41 -8.29 14.75
N ARG A 349 -10.60 -7.24 14.61
CA ARG A 349 -10.84 -5.95 15.21
C ARG A 349 -11.43 -5.00 14.18
N ARG A 350 -12.55 -4.37 14.52
CA ARG A 350 -13.26 -3.37 13.71
C ARG A 350 -13.02 -1.95 14.26
N GLN A 351 -13.08 -0.94 13.40
CA GLN A 351 -12.76 0.45 13.77
C GLN A 351 -13.99 1.26 14.20
N ASP A 352 -15.13 1.07 13.52
CA ASP A 352 -16.27 2.00 13.59
C ASP A 352 -17.49 1.41 14.30
N VAL A 353 -17.27 0.42 15.16
CA VAL A 353 -18.34 -0.24 15.93
C VAL A 353 -18.05 -0.20 17.42
N LEU A 354 -19.13 -0.13 18.20
CA LEU A 354 -19.05 -0.10 19.66
C LEU A 354 -18.26 -1.30 20.16
N THR A 355 -18.63 -2.54 19.81
CA THR A 355 -17.90 -3.77 20.20
C THR A 355 -16.76 -4.06 19.21
N PRO A 356 -15.48 -3.87 19.59
CA PRO A 356 -14.40 -3.81 18.62
C PRO A 356 -13.92 -5.18 18.16
N VAL A 357 -14.23 -6.28 18.85
CA VAL A 357 -13.74 -7.63 18.51
C VAL A 357 -14.90 -8.54 18.11
N TRP A 358 -14.74 -9.20 16.97
CA TRP A 358 -15.73 -10.12 16.41
C TRP A 358 -15.08 -11.45 16.09
N ARG A 359 -15.84 -12.53 16.24
CA ARG A 359 -15.44 -13.91 15.96
C ARG A 359 -16.19 -14.43 14.74
N TYR A 360 -15.47 -15.10 13.85
CA TYR A 360 -16.05 -15.81 12.71
C TYR A 360 -16.71 -17.11 13.15
N SER A 361 -17.95 -17.35 12.76
CA SER A 361 -18.73 -18.54 13.12
C SER A 361 -18.42 -19.78 12.27
N GLY A 362 -17.74 -19.61 11.12
CA GLY A 362 -17.46 -20.67 10.15
C GLY A 362 -18.35 -20.63 8.90
N ALA A 363 -19.52 -20.00 8.98
CA ALA A 363 -20.43 -19.76 7.85
C ALA A 363 -20.15 -18.40 7.19
N ALA A 364 -20.39 -18.29 5.88
CA ALA A 364 -20.07 -17.09 5.11
C ALA A 364 -20.83 -15.87 5.66
N ARG A 365 -20.09 -14.79 5.97
CA ARG A 365 -20.62 -13.51 6.48
C ARG A 365 -21.29 -13.58 7.86
N GLU A 366 -21.17 -14.70 8.57
CA GLU A 366 -21.71 -14.81 9.92
C GLU A 366 -20.62 -14.54 10.97
N TRP A 367 -20.69 -13.35 11.56
CA TRP A 367 -19.81 -12.90 12.63
C TRP A 367 -20.58 -12.62 13.90
N ALA A 368 -20.01 -13.01 15.04
CA ALA A 368 -20.57 -12.71 16.35
C ALA A 368 -19.67 -11.71 17.08
N ALA A 369 -20.26 -10.65 17.63
CA ALA A 369 -19.56 -9.76 18.54
C ALA A 369 -19.09 -10.54 19.77
N VAL A 370 -17.83 -10.36 20.17
CA VAL A 370 -17.32 -10.95 21.40
C VAL A 370 -17.52 -9.93 22.52
N GLU A 371 -18.44 -10.22 23.42
CA GLU A 371 -18.65 -9.41 24.62
C GLU A 371 -17.91 -10.02 25.81
N THR A 372 -17.40 -9.14 26.68
CA THR A 372 -16.61 -9.50 27.86
C THR A 372 -17.22 -8.92 29.13
N ASP A 373 -17.20 -9.69 30.21
CA ASP A 373 -17.72 -9.29 31.52
C ASP A 373 -16.72 -9.60 32.65
N PRO A 374 -16.27 -8.62 33.45
CA PRO A 374 -15.94 -7.22 33.10
C PRO A 374 -14.41 -7.03 32.90
N PRO A 375 -13.89 -5.99 32.21
CA PRO A 375 -14.53 -4.82 31.57
C PRO A 375 -14.94 -5.05 30.10
N SER A 376 -15.76 -4.16 29.54
CA SER A 376 -16.14 -4.19 28.11
C SER A 376 -14.95 -3.79 27.23
N LEU A 377 -14.74 -4.54 26.14
CA LEU A 377 -13.65 -4.33 25.17
C LEU A 377 -13.58 -2.88 24.63
N ASN A 378 -14.71 -2.17 24.61
CA ASN A 378 -14.84 -0.79 24.15
C ASN A 378 -14.05 0.16 25.05
N ALA A 379 -14.15 -0.04 26.37
CA ALA A 379 -13.44 0.78 27.35
C ALA A 379 -11.92 0.60 27.24
N LEU A 380 -11.47 -0.57 26.79
CA LEU A 380 -10.05 -0.91 26.66
C LEU A 380 -9.38 -0.31 25.41
N LYS A 381 -10.16 0.16 24.42
CA LYS A 381 -9.64 0.69 23.14
C LYS A 381 -8.59 -0.25 22.54
N VAL A 382 -9.00 -1.49 22.26
CA VAL A 382 -8.14 -2.53 21.66
C VAL A 382 -7.48 -1.99 20.38
N ARG A 383 -6.18 -2.23 20.21
CA ARG A 383 -5.37 -1.83 19.06
C ARG A 383 -5.07 -3.03 18.16
N ASP A 384 -4.52 -4.08 18.76
CA ASP A 384 -4.03 -5.26 18.05
C ASP A 384 -4.55 -6.56 18.67
N LEU A 385 -4.60 -7.59 17.83
CA LEU A 385 -4.90 -8.96 18.19
C LEU A 385 -3.68 -9.83 17.88
N ALA A 386 -3.33 -10.76 18.76
CA ALA A 386 -2.42 -11.86 18.47
C ALA A 386 -3.07 -13.18 18.88
N ALA A 387 -2.80 -14.27 18.17
CA ALA A 387 -3.37 -15.57 18.48
C ALA A 387 -2.32 -16.67 18.36
N SER A 388 -2.51 -17.74 19.13
CA SER A 388 -1.73 -18.96 18.98
C SER A 388 -2.19 -19.72 17.74
N GLY A 389 -1.38 -19.68 16.69
CA GLY A 389 -1.81 -20.12 15.36
C GLY A 389 -2.14 -21.61 15.22
N ARG A 390 -1.68 -22.51 16.10
CA ARG A 390 -1.68 -23.96 15.80
C ARG A 390 -2.04 -24.92 16.95
N ASP A 391 -2.15 -24.47 18.20
CA ASP A 391 -2.48 -25.30 19.37
C ASP A 391 -4.02 -25.47 19.50
N PRO A 392 -4.55 -26.69 19.76
CA PRO A 392 -5.95 -26.90 20.15
C PRO A 392 -6.42 -26.05 21.35
N ASN A 393 -5.54 -25.69 22.28
CA ASN A 393 -5.80 -24.84 23.45
C ASN A 393 -5.63 -23.35 23.12
N ALA A 394 -5.98 -22.95 21.91
CA ALA A 394 -5.53 -21.69 21.37
C ALA A 394 -5.98 -20.47 22.19
N ARG A 395 -5.03 -19.55 22.40
CA ARG A 395 -5.21 -18.31 23.15
C ARG A 395 -5.21 -17.12 22.21
N VAL A 396 -6.06 -16.14 22.51
CA VAL A 396 -6.10 -14.84 21.83
C VAL A 396 -5.68 -13.77 22.83
N PHE A 397 -4.76 -12.91 22.43
CA PHE A 397 -4.28 -11.80 23.21
C PHE A 397 -4.68 -10.48 22.57
N LEU A 398 -5.07 -9.53 23.41
CA LEU A 398 -5.54 -8.20 23.03
C LEU A 398 -4.58 -7.16 23.57
N ARG A 399 -4.04 -6.30 22.70
CA ARG A 399 -3.24 -5.14 23.12
C ARG A 399 -4.12 -3.89 23.13
N CYS A 400 -4.10 -3.16 24.23
CA CYS A 400 -4.91 -1.96 24.43
C CYS A 400 -4.15 -0.68 24.09
N ALA A 401 -4.86 0.44 23.91
CA ALA A 401 -4.24 1.74 23.66
C ALA A 401 -3.29 2.20 24.80
N THR A 402 -3.51 1.71 26.03
CA THR A 402 -2.67 1.98 27.20
C THR A 402 -1.43 1.08 27.29
N GLY A 403 -1.22 0.17 26.32
CA GLY A 403 -0.14 -0.80 26.34
C GLY A 403 -0.36 -2.00 27.29
N ARG A 404 -1.55 -2.13 27.90
CA ARG A 404 -1.93 -3.36 28.62
C ARG A 404 -2.22 -4.49 27.64
N VAL A 405 -1.94 -5.73 28.04
CA VAL A 405 -2.25 -6.93 27.26
C VAL A 405 -3.16 -7.84 28.07
N PHE A 406 -4.22 -8.35 27.44
CA PHE A 406 -5.19 -9.25 28.04
C PHE A 406 -5.25 -10.58 27.28
N LEU A 407 -5.39 -11.68 28.00
CA LEU A 407 -5.83 -12.96 27.44
C LEU A 407 -7.36 -12.93 27.32
N LEU A 408 -7.86 -13.14 26.10
CA LEU A 408 -9.27 -13.36 25.80
C LEU A 408 -9.59 -14.85 25.94
N ASN A 409 -10.28 -15.19 27.03
CA ASN A 409 -10.77 -16.54 27.29
C ASN A 409 -12.16 -16.70 26.67
N ASP A 410 -12.18 -17.05 25.40
CA ASP A 410 -13.40 -17.26 24.63
C ASP A 410 -13.76 -18.76 24.56
N ARG A 411 -14.63 -19.23 25.46
CA ARG A 411 -15.06 -20.64 25.53
C ARG A 411 -16.38 -20.84 24.77
N ASP A 412 -16.59 -22.02 24.18
CA ASP A 412 -17.89 -22.37 23.58
C ASP A 412 -18.99 -22.35 24.65
N GLY A 413 -20.04 -21.54 24.46
CA GLY A 413 -21.25 -21.56 25.29
C GLY A 413 -21.31 -20.62 26.51
N GLY A 414 -20.52 -19.53 26.56
CA GLY A 414 -20.63 -18.51 27.62
C GLY A 414 -20.05 -17.15 27.21
N ALA A 415 -20.21 -16.11 28.05
CA ALA A 415 -19.58 -14.81 27.85
C ALA A 415 -18.05 -14.95 27.94
N ALA A 416 -17.31 -14.27 27.07
CA ALA A 416 -15.86 -14.32 27.10
C ALA A 416 -15.35 -13.57 28.34
N THR A 417 -14.22 -14.00 28.90
CA THR A 417 -13.58 -13.29 30.02
C THR A 417 -12.22 -12.74 29.60
N LEU A 418 -11.82 -11.65 30.26
CA LEU A 418 -10.52 -11.05 30.08
C LEU A 418 -9.66 -11.29 31.31
N GLU A 419 -8.43 -11.70 31.07
CA GLU A 419 -7.45 -11.85 32.12
C GLU A 419 -6.24 -10.96 31.80
N ASP A 420 -5.90 -10.04 32.71
CA ASP A 420 -4.73 -9.16 32.53
C ASP A 420 -3.44 -9.99 32.58
N VAL A 421 -2.72 -10.04 31.46
CA VAL A 421 -1.43 -10.76 31.36
C VAL A 421 -0.24 -9.80 31.45
N TYR A 422 -0.43 -8.53 31.13
CA TYR A 422 0.63 -7.53 31.12
C TYR A 422 0.08 -6.15 31.48
N THR A 423 0.61 -5.58 32.56
CA THR A 423 0.37 -4.20 32.96
C THR A 423 1.69 -3.45 32.98
N PRO A 424 1.87 -2.40 32.14
CA PRO A 424 3.09 -1.62 32.13
C PRO A 424 3.21 -0.79 33.42
N ALA A 425 4.40 -0.70 34.02
CA ALA A 425 4.62 0.12 35.20
C ALA A 425 4.85 1.61 34.86
N SER A 426 5.21 1.89 33.61
CA SER A 426 5.55 3.23 33.11
C SER A 426 5.14 3.42 31.64
N GLU A 427 5.18 4.64 31.13
CA GLU A 427 4.87 4.91 29.71
C GLU A 427 5.87 4.24 28.76
N SER A 428 7.15 4.19 29.15
CA SER A 428 8.20 3.51 28.38
C SER A 428 7.99 2.00 28.28
N GLU A 429 7.29 1.40 29.25
CA GLU A 429 6.99 -0.03 29.27
C GLU A 429 5.70 -0.39 28.52
N GLN A 430 4.93 0.58 28.02
CA GLN A 430 3.70 0.28 27.30
C GLN A 430 3.95 -0.66 26.12
N ALA A 431 3.18 -1.74 26.03
CA ALA A 431 3.27 -2.66 24.90
C ALA A 431 2.89 -1.93 23.60
N VAL A 432 3.79 -1.95 22.63
CA VAL A 432 3.57 -1.42 21.27
C VAL A 432 3.37 -2.53 20.24
N GLN A 433 3.80 -3.76 20.56
CA GLN A 433 3.63 -4.93 19.71
C GLN A 433 3.53 -6.20 20.58
N ILE A 434 2.68 -7.14 20.17
CA ILE A 434 2.53 -8.45 20.80
C ILE A 434 2.70 -9.55 19.75
N VAL A 435 3.46 -10.60 20.09
CA VAL A 435 3.57 -11.80 19.25
C VAL A 435 3.45 -13.04 20.13
N PHE A 436 2.77 -14.07 19.62
CA PHE A 436 2.54 -15.31 20.37
C PHE A 436 2.72 -16.54 19.48
N SER A 437 3.49 -17.53 19.94
CA SER A 437 3.63 -18.84 19.29
C SER A 437 3.95 -19.92 20.33
N ASP A 438 3.39 -21.12 20.16
CA ASP A 438 3.70 -22.35 20.92
C ASP A 438 3.93 -22.09 22.42
N GLN A 439 2.94 -21.45 23.05
CA GLN A 439 2.88 -21.13 24.48
C GLN A 439 3.76 -19.96 24.97
N SER A 440 4.52 -19.32 24.09
CA SER A 440 5.35 -18.15 24.44
C SER A 440 4.72 -16.85 23.95
N LEU A 441 4.40 -15.97 24.90
CA LEU A 441 3.97 -14.59 24.63
C LEU A 441 5.16 -13.64 24.75
N TYR A 442 5.35 -12.81 23.74
CA TYR A 442 6.32 -11.73 23.77
C TYR A 442 5.67 -10.37 23.59
N VAL A 443 6.23 -9.38 24.27
CA VAL A 443 5.80 -7.97 24.20
C VAL A 443 7.00 -7.12 23.85
N ARG A 444 6.89 -6.27 22.83
CA ARG A 444 7.81 -5.15 22.62
C ARG A 444 7.24 -3.91 23.29
N GLN A 445 8.04 -3.29 24.13
CA GLN A 445 7.71 -2.06 24.85
C GLN A 445 8.04 -0.82 24.00
N LYS A 446 7.46 0.33 24.36
CA LYS A 446 7.75 1.63 23.73
C LYS A 446 9.22 2.02 23.82
N SER A 447 9.92 1.57 24.87
CA SER A 447 11.36 1.71 25.06
C SER A 447 12.22 0.92 24.06
N GLY A 448 11.63 -0.04 23.34
CA GLY A 448 12.34 -1.03 22.52
C GLY A 448 12.66 -2.33 23.28
N ALA A 449 12.50 -2.38 24.60
CA ALA A 449 12.71 -3.62 25.34
C ALA A 449 11.71 -4.72 24.90
N ILE A 450 12.18 -5.96 24.87
CA ILE A 450 11.40 -7.15 24.55
C ILE A 450 11.27 -7.99 25.81
N MET A 451 10.03 -8.31 26.18
CA MET A 451 9.69 -9.13 27.34
C MET A 451 9.10 -10.46 26.89
N HIS A 452 9.41 -11.53 27.60
CA HIS A 452 8.86 -12.88 27.44
C HIS A 452 8.09 -13.28 28.69
N LEU A 453 6.87 -13.75 28.50
CA LEU A 453 6.09 -14.36 29.57
C LEU A 453 6.62 -15.77 29.83
N VAL A 454 7.33 -15.96 30.94
CA VAL A 454 7.85 -17.26 31.36
C VAL A 454 6.90 -17.87 32.36
N ASP A 455 6.46 -19.09 32.04
CA ASP A 455 5.68 -20.06 32.84
C ASP A 455 4.74 -19.54 33.96
N VAL A 456 3.47 -19.91 33.86
CA VAL A 456 2.44 -19.53 34.82
C VAL A 456 2.60 -20.40 36.07
N ASN A 457 3.04 -19.84 37.19
CA ASN A 457 2.95 -20.58 38.45
C ASN A 457 1.48 -20.70 38.85
N VAL A 458 0.86 -21.82 38.46
CA VAL A 458 -0.56 -22.11 38.63
C VAL A 458 -0.97 -22.08 40.12
N ALA A 459 -0.04 -22.36 41.03
CA ALA A 459 -0.29 -22.35 42.47
C ALA A 459 -0.29 -20.93 43.08
N LEU A 460 0.34 -19.93 42.44
CA LEU A 460 0.47 -18.57 42.97
C LEU A 460 -0.27 -17.51 42.14
N ALA A 461 -0.88 -17.89 41.01
CA ALA A 461 -1.46 -16.96 40.03
C ALA A 461 -0.50 -15.80 39.63
N LYS A 462 0.82 -16.01 39.77
CA LYS A 462 1.85 -15.04 39.40
C LYS A 462 2.40 -15.39 38.02
N ARG A 463 2.42 -14.37 37.16
CA ARG A 463 2.99 -14.37 35.82
C ARG A 463 4.34 -13.69 35.88
N GLU A 464 5.40 -14.38 35.49
CA GLU A 464 6.75 -13.81 35.48
C GLU A 464 7.08 -13.31 34.09
N TRP A 465 7.35 -12.01 33.97
CA TRP A 465 7.89 -11.43 32.74
C TRP A 465 9.40 -11.34 32.85
N ARG A 466 10.10 -11.91 31.87
CA ARG A 466 11.56 -11.81 31.76
C ARG A 466 11.95 -10.92 30.61
N GLU A 467 12.96 -10.10 30.83
CA GLU A 467 13.58 -9.31 29.77
C GLU A 467 14.37 -10.24 28.85
N VAL A 468 14.08 -10.18 27.56
CA VAL A 468 14.79 -10.91 26.50
C VAL A 468 15.91 -10.06 25.92
N ASP A 469 15.61 -8.80 25.64
CA ASP A 469 16.53 -7.83 25.06
C ASP A 469 16.07 -6.42 25.46
N LYS A 470 17.00 -5.54 25.84
CA LYS A 470 16.72 -4.17 26.31
C LYS A 470 17.13 -3.08 25.33
N ASP A 471 17.55 -3.47 24.13
CA ASP A 471 18.09 -2.55 23.15
C ASP A 471 16.98 -1.67 22.57
N ALA A 472 17.11 -0.36 22.74
CA ALA A 472 16.12 0.60 22.26
C ALA A 472 15.98 0.61 20.72
N SER A 473 16.95 0.04 20.01
CA SER A 473 16.90 -0.08 18.55
C SER A 473 15.95 -1.18 18.08
N ASN A 474 15.39 -2.03 18.94
CA ASN A 474 14.40 -3.02 18.51
C ASN A 474 13.12 -2.34 18.01
N VAL A 475 12.83 -2.50 16.72
CA VAL A 475 11.72 -1.84 16.05
C VAL A 475 10.60 -2.81 15.65
N ASP A 476 10.90 -4.11 15.60
CA ASP A 476 9.95 -5.12 15.13
C ASP A 476 10.27 -6.51 15.70
N MET A 477 9.25 -7.35 15.84
CA MET A 477 9.35 -8.72 16.34
C MET A 477 8.38 -9.66 15.64
N ALA A 478 8.80 -10.92 15.48
CA ALA A 478 7.98 -12.01 14.97
C ALA A 478 8.32 -13.28 15.75
N CYS A 479 7.33 -14.15 15.96
CA CYS A 479 7.58 -15.46 16.54
C CYS A 479 6.93 -16.55 15.71
N ALA A 480 7.63 -17.67 15.56
CA ALA A 480 7.14 -18.85 14.89
C ALA A 480 7.70 -20.10 15.58
N SER A 481 6.85 -21.09 15.80
CA SER A 481 7.19 -22.36 16.43
C SER A 481 7.96 -22.23 17.76
N GLY A 482 7.55 -21.26 18.60
CA GLY A 482 8.18 -21.00 19.90
C GLY A 482 9.53 -20.27 19.84
N ILE A 483 10.00 -19.91 18.65
CA ILE A 483 11.23 -19.14 18.45
C ILE A 483 10.86 -17.68 18.21
N LEU A 484 11.52 -16.78 18.94
CA LEU A 484 11.42 -15.33 18.74
C LEU A 484 12.54 -14.83 17.81
N PHE A 485 12.14 -14.06 16.82
CA PHE A 485 13.01 -13.26 15.97
C PHE A 485 12.69 -11.77 16.16
N PHE A 486 13.70 -10.91 16.11
CA PHE A 486 13.50 -9.47 16.20
C PHE A 486 14.49 -8.69 15.35
N ARG A 487 14.06 -7.50 14.93
CA ARG A 487 14.81 -6.61 14.04
C ARG A 487 15.12 -5.29 14.73
N ARG A 488 16.35 -4.82 14.53
CA ARG A 488 16.80 -3.51 15.01
C ARG A 488 16.65 -2.42 13.94
N SER A 489 16.75 -1.16 14.35
CA SER A 489 16.62 0.01 13.47
C SER A 489 17.69 0.03 12.38
N ASP A 490 18.87 -0.53 12.67
CA ASP A 490 19.99 -0.79 11.75
C ASP A 490 19.77 -1.96 10.77
N LYS A 491 18.57 -2.58 10.82
CA LYS A 491 18.13 -3.71 9.98
C LYS A 491 18.79 -5.05 10.31
N THR A 492 19.55 -5.16 11.40
CA THR A 492 20.09 -6.45 11.84
C THR A 492 18.98 -7.35 12.40
N LEU A 493 19.09 -8.66 12.15
CA LEU A 493 18.17 -9.70 12.63
C LEU A 493 18.81 -10.56 13.69
N TRP A 494 18.01 -10.86 14.71
CA TRP A 494 18.43 -11.57 15.91
C TRP A 494 17.45 -12.69 16.20
N GLN A 495 17.98 -13.84 16.63
CA GLN A 495 17.19 -14.96 17.10
C GLN A 495 17.42 -15.13 18.60
N TYR A 496 16.31 -15.28 19.32
CA TYR A 496 16.33 -15.69 20.72
C TYR A 496 16.49 -17.22 20.82
N LEU A 497 17.50 -17.70 21.57
CA LEU A 497 17.79 -19.12 21.75
C LEU A 497 17.28 -19.70 23.07
N GLY A 498 16.56 -18.91 23.87
CA GLY A 498 16.07 -19.33 25.19
C GLY A 498 17.05 -19.05 26.34
N HIS A 499 16.75 -19.61 27.51
CA HIS A 499 17.60 -19.57 28.70
C HIS A 499 18.25 -20.94 28.91
N SER A 500 19.58 -21.02 29.08
CA SER A 500 20.23 -22.25 29.51
C SER A 500 19.99 -22.48 31.01
N HIS A 501 19.50 -23.67 31.38
CA HIS A 501 19.26 -24.07 32.78
C HIS A 501 20.54 -24.38 33.59
N GLN A 502 21.74 -24.07 33.10
CA GLN A 502 22.99 -24.43 33.76
C GLN A 502 23.89 -23.22 34.04
N ASP A 503 24.28 -23.13 35.32
CA ASP A 503 25.29 -22.30 35.97
C ASP A 503 25.04 -20.79 36.14
N ALA A 504 24.94 -20.40 37.41
CA ALA A 504 24.70 -19.06 37.95
C ALA A 504 25.86 -18.05 37.73
N ALA A 505 26.76 -18.29 36.79
CA ALA A 505 27.99 -17.50 36.58
C ALA A 505 28.18 -16.98 35.15
N VAL A 506 27.28 -17.27 34.20
CA VAL A 506 27.32 -16.75 32.83
C VAL A 506 26.16 -15.76 32.64
N PRO A 507 26.35 -14.58 32.00
CA PRO A 507 25.25 -13.63 31.80
C PRO A 507 24.10 -14.31 31.04
N LEU A 508 22.95 -14.40 31.71
CA LEU A 508 21.74 -15.05 31.24
C LEU A 508 21.04 -14.20 30.17
N THR A 509 21.42 -14.38 28.90
CA THR A 509 20.57 -14.17 27.71
C THR A 509 21.30 -14.73 26.50
N THR A 510 20.85 -15.86 25.95
CA THR A 510 21.43 -16.45 24.75
C THR A 510 20.60 -16.01 23.54
N TYR A 511 20.85 -14.81 23.01
CA TYR A 511 20.40 -14.44 21.67
C TYR A 511 21.61 -14.36 20.76
N VAL A 512 21.46 -14.80 19.52
CA VAL A 512 22.53 -14.76 18.53
C VAL A 512 22.13 -13.85 17.38
N LYS A 513 23.08 -13.03 16.97
CA LYS A 513 23.03 -12.41 15.65
C LYS A 513 23.11 -13.54 14.64
N LEU A 514 22.09 -13.69 13.80
CA LEU A 514 22.08 -14.75 12.81
C LEU A 514 23.24 -14.55 11.81
N VAL A 515 23.94 -15.65 11.49
CA VAL A 515 25.10 -15.66 10.56
C VAL A 515 24.68 -15.38 9.12
N ASP A 516 23.39 -15.50 8.81
CA ASP A 516 22.81 -14.86 7.64
C ASP A 516 22.74 -13.34 7.88
N SER A 517 23.91 -12.70 7.82
CA SER A 517 24.11 -11.25 7.80
C SER A 517 23.58 -10.61 6.51
N ASN A 518 22.81 -11.36 5.73
CA ASN A 518 22.13 -10.86 4.57
C ASN A 518 20.98 -9.94 5.01
N VAL A 519 21.25 -8.65 4.84
CA VAL A 519 20.31 -7.53 5.07
C VAL A 519 19.02 -7.62 4.25
N TRP A 520 18.89 -8.63 3.38
CA TRP A 520 17.73 -8.86 2.54
C TRP A 520 16.66 -9.76 3.17
N ASN A 521 16.85 -10.37 4.33
CA ASN A 521 15.81 -11.20 4.96
C ASN A 521 14.62 -10.35 5.47
N LEU A 522 13.39 -10.72 5.07
CA LEU A 522 12.18 -9.92 5.29
C LEU A 522 11.08 -10.61 6.09
N SER A 523 10.92 -11.93 5.94
CA SER A 523 9.88 -12.71 6.61
C SER A 523 10.36 -14.12 6.87
N VAL A 524 9.87 -14.76 7.94
CA VAL A 524 10.19 -16.14 8.30
C VAL A 524 8.92 -16.95 8.54
N ALA A 525 8.95 -18.25 8.27
CA ALA A 525 7.88 -19.17 8.62
C ALA A 525 8.42 -20.56 8.92
N ALA A 526 7.81 -21.27 9.87
CA ALA A 526 8.18 -22.63 10.25
C ALA A 526 7.01 -23.59 10.05
N LEU A 527 7.29 -24.83 9.67
CA LEU A 527 6.32 -25.94 9.58
C LEU A 527 6.36 -26.80 10.86
N ASP A 528 5.31 -27.58 11.12
CA ASP A 528 5.22 -28.42 12.33
C ASP A 528 6.28 -29.53 12.38
N ASN A 529 6.88 -29.86 11.23
CA ASN A 529 8.01 -30.80 11.15
C ASN A 529 9.37 -30.17 11.53
N GLY A 530 9.37 -28.92 12.02
CA GLY A 530 10.57 -28.20 12.43
C GLY A 530 11.35 -27.53 11.30
N ALA A 531 10.89 -27.62 10.05
CA ALA A 531 11.55 -26.94 8.93
C ALA A 531 11.30 -25.43 8.99
N LEU A 532 12.38 -24.64 8.95
CA LEU A 532 12.37 -23.18 8.98
C LEU A 532 12.65 -22.61 7.58
N PHE A 533 11.87 -21.60 7.20
CA PHE A 533 11.96 -20.91 5.92
C PHE A 533 12.10 -19.40 6.10
N VAL A 534 12.84 -18.76 5.21
CA VAL A 534 13.09 -17.31 5.19
C VAL A 534 12.85 -16.76 3.79
N VAL A 535 12.23 -15.59 3.69
CA VAL A 535 12.04 -14.84 2.44
C VAL A 535 12.97 -13.65 2.39
N ARG A 536 13.60 -13.44 1.24
CA ARG A 536 14.51 -12.33 0.97
C ARG A 536 13.87 -11.20 0.15
N SER A 537 14.54 -10.06 0.03
CA SER A 537 14.06 -8.86 -0.67
C SER A 537 13.81 -9.04 -2.16
N GLY A 538 14.41 -10.06 -2.79
CA GLY A 538 14.09 -10.50 -4.15
C GLY A 538 12.86 -11.41 -4.25
N GLY A 539 12.24 -11.76 -3.11
CA GLY A 539 11.13 -12.71 -3.03
C GLY A 539 11.57 -14.18 -3.05
N GLU A 540 12.87 -14.49 -2.96
CA GLU A 540 13.30 -15.90 -2.89
C GLU A 540 13.01 -16.50 -1.51
N VAL A 541 12.49 -17.72 -1.49
CA VAL A 541 12.25 -18.49 -0.26
C VAL A 541 13.34 -19.54 -0.07
N TRP A 542 14.02 -19.49 1.07
CA TRP A 542 15.10 -20.41 1.45
C TRP A 542 14.68 -21.27 2.63
N GLN A 543 15.04 -22.56 2.61
CA GLN A 543 14.94 -23.42 3.77
C GLN A 543 16.26 -23.39 4.53
N LEU A 544 16.22 -23.15 5.84
CA LEU A 544 17.40 -23.32 6.69
C LEU A 544 17.58 -24.81 6.97
N VAL A 545 18.74 -25.33 6.60
CA VAL A 545 19.17 -26.69 6.91
C VAL A 545 20.15 -26.59 8.07
N THR A 546 19.85 -27.26 9.17
CA THR A 546 20.73 -27.34 10.36
C THR A 546 21.96 -28.20 10.09
#